data_AF-A0AAV7X7N9-F1
#
_entry.id   AF-A0AAV7X7N9-F1
#
_cell.length_a   1.000
_cell.length_b   1.000
_cell.length_c   1.000
_cell.angle_alpha   90.00
_cell.angle_beta   90.00
_cell.angle_gamma   90.00
#
_symmetry.space_group_name_H-M   'P 1'
#
loop_
_entity.id
_entity.type
_entity.pdbx_description
1 polymer ?
#
loop_
_entity_poly.entity_id
_entity_poly.type
_entity_poly.pdbx_seq_one_letter_code
_entity_poly.pdbx_strand_id
1 'polypeptide(L)'
;MASDVSVTAKSKQVIRKCALDDNGCVSLLDILNSFNAPINEEHAWALCFQCAVCFKSAVEGDKNKCVLVDSVDQVFVSKEGTVHPKTLLGSSENAEESRAG
;
A
#
# COMPACT_ATOMS: atom_id res chain seq x y z
N MET A 1 -7.04 -28.53 32.84
CA MET A 1 -7.25 -27.49 31.82
C MET A 1 -6.10 -26.50 31.94
N ALA A 2 -5.03 -26.70 31.18
CA ALA A 2 -3.93 -25.75 31.09
C ALA A 2 -4.09 -24.99 29.77
N SER A 3 -4.31 -23.68 29.86
CA SER A 3 -4.40 -22.78 28.72
C SER A 3 -2.99 -22.36 28.31
N ASP A 4 -2.56 -22.84 27.15
CA ASP A 4 -1.32 -22.39 26.50
C ASP A 4 -1.58 -21.03 25.84
N VAL A 5 -0.85 -20.01 26.28
CA VAL A 5 -0.87 -18.68 25.67
C VAL A 5 0.21 -18.66 24.60
N SER A 6 -0.20 -18.74 23.33
CA SER A 6 0.72 -18.69 22.20
C SER A 6 1.36 -17.30 22.13
N VAL A 7 2.63 -17.22 22.53
CA VAL A 7 3.46 -16.03 22.36
C VAL A 7 3.72 -15.84 20.87
N THR A 8 3.04 -14.86 20.27
CA THR A 8 3.27 -14.45 18.88
C THR A 8 4.65 -13.81 18.75
N ALA A 9 5.51 -14.44 17.96
CA ALA A 9 6.84 -13.95 17.64
C ALA A 9 6.74 -12.56 16.98
N LYS A 10 7.35 -11.54 17.59
CA LYS A 10 7.51 -10.22 16.96
C LYS A 10 8.59 -10.32 15.87
N SER A 11 8.18 -10.23 14.61
CA SER A 11 9.11 -10.06 13.49
C SER A 11 9.99 -8.83 13.73
N LYS A 12 11.30 -8.96 13.49
CA LYS A 12 12.25 -7.84 13.53
C LYS A 12 11.80 -6.79 12.52
N GLN A 13 11.21 -5.69 12.99
CA GLN A 13 10.91 -4.53 12.14
C GLN A 13 12.25 -3.94 11.66
N VAL A 14 12.53 -4.11 10.38
CA VAL A 14 13.51 -3.26 9.70
C VAL A 14 12.90 -1.86 9.72
N ILE A 15 13.55 -0.93 10.44
CA ILE A 15 13.12 0.47 10.45
C ILE A 15 13.32 1.02 9.03
N ARG A 16 12.24 1.04 8.25
CA ARG A 16 12.20 1.70 6.95
C ARG A 16 12.06 3.20 7.20
N LYS A 17 12.84 4.01 6.50
CA LYS A 17 12.74 5.47 6.58
C LYS A 17 11.45 5.90 5.88
N CYS A 18 10.64 6.74 6.55
CA CYS A 18 9.55 7.47 5.90
C CYS A 18 10.16 8.45 4.89
N ALA A 19 10.22 8.04 3.64
CA ALA A 19 10.75 8.83 2.56
C ALA A 19 9.81 8.72 1.36
N LEU A 20 9.74 9.81 0.59
CA LEU A 20 9.06 9.76 -0.70
C LEU A 20 9.92 8.96 -1.68
N ASP A 21 9.30 8.06 -2.43
CA ASP A 21 9.90 7.43 -3.59
C ASP A 21 9.91 8.36 -4.83
N ASP A 22 10.41 7.85 -5.96
CA ASP A 22 10.54 8.60 -7.21
C ASP A 22 9.19 9.12 -7.77
N ASN A 23 8.06 8.55 -7.32
CA ASN A 23 6.71 9.01 -7.68
C ASN A 23 6.15 10.00 -6.64
N GLY A 24 6.97 10.48 -5.70
CA GLY A 24 6.53 11.40 -4.65
C GLY A 24 5.52 10.78 -3.67
N CYS A 25 5.60 9.46 -3.47
CA CYS A 25 4.69 8.71 -2.62
C CYS A 25 5.41 8.04 -1.45
N VAL A 26 4.67 7.72 -0.40
CA VAL A 26 5.14 6.92 0.74
C VAL A 26 4.19 5.75 0.98
N SER A 27 4.71 4.60 1.42
CA SER A 27 3.87 3.46 1.76
C SER A 27 3.11 3.69 3.07
N LEU A 28 1.89 3.16 3.18
CA LEU A 28 1.12 3.20 4.42
C LEU A 28 1.85 2.47 5.56
N LEU A 29 2.58 1.40 5.24
CA LEU A 29 3.43 0.71 6.22
C LEU A 29 4.49 1.66 6.82
N ASP A 30 5.15 2.47 6.01
CA ASP A 30 6.17 3.40 6.49
C ASP A 30 5.56 4.53 7.33
N ILE A 31 4.37 5.01 6.94
CA ILE A 31 3.58 5.96 7.75
C ILE A 31 3.31 5.36 9.13
N LEU A 32 2.71 4.17 9.19
CA LEU A 32 2.35 3.48 10.44
C LEU A 32 3.58 3.23 11.33
N ASN A 33 4.69 2.78 10.74
CA ASN A 33 5.93 2.54 11.46
C ASN A 33 6.53 3.84 12.03
N SER A 34 6.39 4.95 11.30
CA SER A 34 7.00 6.23 11.70
C SER A 34 6.24 6.93 12.81
N PHE A 35 4.91 6.85 12.79
CA PHE A 35 4.09 7.33 13.90
C PHE A 35 4.10 6.36 15.08
N ASN A 36 4.50 5.10 14.87
CA ASN A 36 4.46 4.03 15.86
C ASN A 36 3.10 3.93 16.57
N ALA A 37 2.04 4.15 15.79
CA ALA A 37 0.65 4.25 16.25
C ALA A 37 -0.31 3.85 15.11
N PRO A 38 -1.49 3.30 15.43
CA PRO A 38 -2.53 3.10 14.44
C PRO A 38 -3.08 4.45 13.94
N ILE A 39 -3.68 4.43 12.75
CA ILE A 39 -4.45 5.57 12.27
C ILE A 39 -5.76 5.74 13.06
N ASN A 40 -6.24 6.97 13.18
CA ASN A 40 -7.54 7.25 13.78
C ASN A 40 -8.69 6.99 12.77
N GLU A 41 -9.92 7.17 13.21
CA GLU A 41 -11.10 6.92 12.39
C GLU A 41 -11.18 7.85 11.16
N GLU A 42 -10.85 9.13 11.31
CA GLU A 42 -10.87 10.10 10.21
C GLU A 42 -9.87 9.71 9.11
N HIS A 43 -8.66 9.32 9.49
CA HIS A 43 -7.65 8.83 8.57
C HIS A 43 -8.10 7.54 7.88
N ALA A 44 -8.75 6.63 8.60
CA ALA A 44 -9.27 5.39 8.02
C ALA A 44 -10.35 5.69 6.97
N TRP A 45 -11.30 6.60 7.27
CA TRP A 45 -12.31 7.02 6.31
C TRP A 45 -11.71 7.71 5.08
N ALA A 46 -10.76 8.62 5.28
CA ALA A 46 -10.07 9.31 4.20
C ALA A 46 -9.32 8.33 3.29
N LEU A 47 -8.61 7.37 3.88
CA LEU A 47 -7.89 6.34 3.14
C LEU A 47 -8.84 5.45 2.33
N CYS A 48 -9.93 4.97 2.95
CA CYS A 48 -10.95 4.18 2.26
C CYS A 48 -11.56 4.95 1.08
N PHE A 49 -11.89 6.22 1.28
CA PHE A 49 -12.43 7.08 0.23
C PHE A 49 -11.45 7.23 -0.94
N GLN A 50 -10.19 7.57 -0.66
CA GLN A 50 -9.17 7.75 -1.69
C GLN A 50 -8.84 6.44 -2.43
N CYS A 51 -8.80 5.30 -1.72
CA CYS A 51 -8.66 3.99 -2.34
C CYS A 51 -9.84 3.69 -3.29
N ALA A 52 -11.08 3.99 -2.88
CA ALA A 52 -12.26 3.77 -3.72
C ALA A 52 -12.25 4.66 -4.98
N VAL A 53 -11.85 5.93 -4.85
CA VAL A 53 -11.65 6.84 -6.00
C VAL A 53 -10.60 6.28 -6.95
N CYS A 54 -9.44 5.91 -6.43
CA CYS A 54 -8.35 5.32 -7.20
C CYS A 54 -8.80 4.04 -7.93
N PHE A 55 -9.51 3.15 -7.23
CA PHE A 55 -10.02 1.89 -7.78
C PHE A 55 -11.06 2.10 -8.87
N LYS A 56 -12.00 3.02 -8.65
CA LYS A 56 -12.97 3.39 -9.67
C LYS A 56 -12.28 3.88 -10.94
N SER A 57 -11.32 4.80 -10.82
CA SER A 57 -10.56 5.31 -11.96
C SER A 57 -9.74 4.22 -12.68
N ALA A 58 -9.13 3.30 -11.94
CA ALA A 58 -8.36 2.20 -12.52
C ALA A 58 -9.26 1.21 -13.29
N VAL A 59 -10.43 0.88 -12.72
CA VAL A 59 -11.43 -0.01 -13.34
C VAL A 59 -12.09 0.63 -14.56
N GLU A 60 -12.30 1.95 -14.56
CA GLU A 60 -12.81 2.68 -15.72
C GLU A 60 -11.78 2.78 -16.86
N GLY A 61 -10.49 2.81 -16.53
CA GLY A 61 -9.40 2.86 -17.51
C GLY A 61 -9.08 1.50 -18.14
N ASP A 62 -8.62 0.53 -17.33
CA ASP A 62 -8.25 -0.82 -17.78
C ASP A 62 -8.39 -1.82 -16.63
N LYS A 63 -9.53 -2.51 -16.59
CA LYS A 63 -9.88 -3.49 -15.56
C LYS A 63 -8.85 -4.62 -15.42
N ASN A 64 -8.15 -4.96 -16.51
CA ASN A 64 -7.24 -6.10 -16.53
C ASN A 64 -5.90 -5.81 -15.87
N LYS A 65 -5.61 -4.53 -15.57
CA LYS A 65 -4.37 -4.10 -14.90
C LYS A 65 -4.53 -3.93 -13.39
N CYS A 66 -5.77 -3.99 -12.88
CA CYS A 66 -6.06 -3.86 -11.47
C CYS A 66 -5.68 -5.14 -10.72
N VAL A 67 -4.90 -5.01 -9.65
CA VAL A 67 -4.55 -6.12 -8.74
C VAL A 67 -5.24 -5.94 -7.39
N LEU A 68 -5.41 -7.06 -6.67
CA LEU A 68 -5.88 -7.05 -5.30
C LEU A 68 -4.80 -6.49 -4.39
N VAL A 69 -5.19 -5.54 -3.54
CA VAL A 69 -4.35 -5.04 -2.44
C VAL A 69 -4.63 -5.89 -1.21
N ASP A 70 -3.66 -6.71 -0.80
CA ASP A 70 -3.80 -7.62 0.34
C ASP A 70 -2.90 -7.24 1.53
N SER A 71 -2.02 -6.24 1.35
CA SER A 71 -1.10 -5.80 2.39
C SER A 71 -0.93 -4.28 2.43
N VAL A 72 -0.62 -3.76 3.63
CA VAL A 72 -0.47 -2.31 3.89
C VAL A 72 0.76 -1.69 3.24
N ASP A 73 1.78 -2.47 2.90
CA ASP A 73 2.96 -1.96 2.18
C ASP A 73 2.71 -1.71 0.68
N GLN A 74 1.60 -2.23 0.15
CA GLN A 74 1.18 -1.99 -1.22
C GLN A 74 0.35 -0.69 -1.37
N VAL A 75 -0.05 -0.05 -0.27
CA VAL A 75 -0.83 1.18 -0.31
C VAL A 75 0.11 2.38 -0.31
N PHE A 76 0.05 3.19 -1.36
CA PHE A 76 0.93 4.36 -1.53
C PHE A 76 0.14 5.66 -1.50
N VAL A 77 0.53 6.55 -0.58
CA VAL A 77 -0.07 7.87 -0.40
C VAL A 77 0.87 8.93 -0.96
N SER A 78 0.36 9.79 -1.83
CA SER A 78 1.12 10.91 -2.38
C SER A 78 1.22 12.05 -1.36
N LYS A 79 2.16 12.99 -1.57
CA LYS A 79 2.24 14.23 -0.78
C LYS A 79 0.96 15.08 -0.80
N GLU A 80 0.11 14.90 -1.81
CA GLU A 80 -1.17 15.61 -1.96
C GLU A 80 -2.31 14.91 -1.17
N GLY A 81 -2.02 13.81 -0.47
CA GLY A 81 -2.98 13.06 0.33
C GLY A 81 -3.87 12.12 -0.48
N THR A 82 -3.55 11.87 -1.74
CA THR A 82 -4.28 10.94 -2.62
C THR A 82 -3.61 9.56 -2.66
N VAL A 83 -4.39 8.52 -2.94
CA VAL A 83 -3.87 7.16 -3.15
C VAL A 83 -3.36 7.05 -4.59
N HIS A 84 -2.09 6.67 -4.73
CA HIS A 84 -1.43 6.59 -6.04
C HIS A 84 -1.89 5.35 -6.82
N PRO A 85 -2.10 5.43 -8.15
CA PRO A 85 -2.53 4.29 -8.98
C PRO A 85 -1.67 3.04 -8.86
N LYS A 86 -0.38 3.20 -8.60
CA LYS A 86 0.55 2.08 -8.34
C LYS A 86 0.18 1.21 -7.12
N THR A 87 -0.73 1.68 -6.27
CA THR A 87 -1.36 0.86 -5.23
C THR A 87 -2.15 -0.29 -5.83
N LEU A 88 -2.75 -0.08 -7.00
CA LEU A 88 -3.67 -1.01 -7.65
C LEU A 88 -3.12 -1.59 -8.95
N LEU A 89 -1.99 -1.08 -9.43
CA LEU A 89 -1.29 -1.64 -10.59
C LEU A 89 -0.23 -2.57 -10.02
N GLY A 90 -0.37 -3.87 -10.30
CA GLY A 90 0.67 -4.83 -9.95
C GLY A 90 2.01 -4.33 -10.48
N SER A 91 3.10 -4.56 -9.74
CA SER A 91 4.46 -4.27 -10.18
C SER A 91 4.81 -5.16 -11.40
N SER A 92 4.17 -4.92 -12.54
CA SER A 92 4.49 -5.56 -13.80
C SER A 92 5.61 -4.77 -14.47
N GLU A 93 6.68 -4.51 -13.74
CA GLU A 93 7.95 -4.08 -14.33
C GLU A 93 8.73 -5.33 -14.77
N ASN A 94 8.07 -6.19 -15.57
CA ASN A 94 8.72 -7.27 -16.33
C ASN A 94 7.75 -7.92 -17.34
N ALA A 95 7.30 -7.17 -18.36
CA ALA A 95 6.60 -7.78 -19.50
C ALA A 95 6.77 -7.03 -20.84
N GLU A 96 7.71 -6.08 -20.93
CA GLU A 96 7.99 -5.33 -22.18
C GLU A 96 9.48 -5.40 -22.57
N GLU A 97 10.08 -6.59 -22.55
CA GLU A 97 11.35 -6.86 -23.24
C GLU A 97 11.37 -8.32 -23.74
N SER A 98 10.42 -8.68 -24.60
CA SER A 98 10.45 -9.95 -25.36
C SER A 98 9.81 -9.82 -26.74
N ARG A 99 9.82 -8.61 -27.31
CA ARG A 99 9.35 -8.34 -28.67
C ARG A 99 10.30 -7.44 -29.45
N ALA A 100 11.59 -7.74 -29.40
CA ALA A 100 12.56 -7.33 -30.40
C ALA A 100 13.80 -8.23 -30.28
N GLY A 101 14.06 -9.04 -31.30
CA GLY A 101 15.18 -9.99 -31.37
C GLY A 101 14.79 -11.24 -32.14
#